data_AF-A0A958RDI6-F1
#
_entry.id   AF-A0A958RDI6-F1
#
_cell.length_a   1.000
_cell.length_b   1.000
_cell.length_c   1.000
_cell.angle_alpha   90.00
_cell.angle_beta   90.00
_cell.angle_gamma   90.00
#
_symmetry.space_group_name_H-M   'P 1'
#
loop_
_entity.id
_entity.type
_entity.pdbx_description
1 polymer ?
#
loop_
_entity_poly.entity_id
_entity_poly.type
_entity_poly.pdbx_seq_one_letter_code
_entity_poly.pdbx_strand_id
1 'polypeptide(L)'
;MTDSNKKWFYLVVLSVIWGSSFILIKKSLIGLTPYQVGALRIVFTTFFLLMIGMKSLKDIPKSDWKWVGLSGVLGSFFPPFLFAVAQTEID
;
A
#
# COMPACT_ATOMS: atom_id res chain seq x y z
N MET A 1 -15.56 -21.05 -14.02
CA MET A 1 -14.52 -21.26 -12.99
C MET A 1 -15.19 -21.31 -11.63
N THR A 2 -15.13 -22.46 -10.95
CA THR A 2 -15.58 -22.66 -9.57
C THR A 2 -15.03 -21.55 -8.67
N ASP A 3 -15.82 -21.03 -7.74
CA ASP A 3 -15.41 -19.87 -6.92
C ASP A 3 -14.12 -20.11 -6.12
N SER A 4 -13.81 -21.35 -5.79
CA SER A 4 -12.51 -21.75 -5.21
C SER A 4 -11.32 -21.45 -6.13
N ASN A 5 -11.45 -21.65 -7.43
CA ASN A 5 -10.37 -21.41 -8.40
C ASN A 5 -10.07 -19.90 -8.56
N LYS A 6 -11.10 -19.05 -8.43
CA LYS A 6 -10.93 -17.58 -8.45
C LYS A 6 -10.18 -17.09 -7.22
N LYS A 7 -10.48 -17.63 -6.04
CA LYS A 7 -9.77 -17.29 -4.78
C LYS A 7 -8.28 -17.60 -4.89
N TRP A 8 -7.92 -18.80 -5.35
CA TRP A 8 -6.53 -19.18 -5.56
C TRP A 8 -5.82 -18.29 -6.58
N PHE A 9 -6.51 -17.94 -7.66
CA PHE A 9 -5.97 -16.98 -8.63
C PHE A 9 -5.67 -15.61 -8.00
N TYR A 10 -6.60 -15.03 -7.22
CA TYR A 10 -6.35 -13.77 -6.53
C TYR A 10 -5.20 -13.86 -5.53
N LEU A 11 -5.05 -14.98 -4.82
CA LEU A 11 -3.93 -15.18 -3.88
C LEU A 11 -2.58 -15.23 -4.60
N VAL A 12 -2.50 -15.90 -5.75
CA VAL A 12 -1.27 -15.93 -6.56
C VAL A 12 -0.93 -14.55 -7.09
N VAL A 13 -1.92 -13.83 -7.63
CA VAL A 13 -1.69 -12.45 -8.10
C VAL A 13 -1.25 -11.55 -6.96
N LEU A 14 -1.91 -11.64 -5.80
CA LEU A 14 -1.58 -10.87 -4.62
C LEU A 14 -0.17 -11.19 -4.11
N SER A 15 0.24 -12.46 -4.07
CA SER A 15 1.58 -12.84 -3.61
C SER A 15 2.68 -12.30 -4.53
N VAL A 16 2.45 -12.28 -5.85
CA VAL A 16 3.37 -11.69 -6.81
C VAL A 16 3.46 -10.16 -6.62
N ILE A 17 2.32 -9.47 -6.50
CA ILE A 17 2.29 -8.01 -6.29
C ILE A 17 2.98 -7.63 -4.98
N TRP A 18 2.67 -8.35 -3.89
CA TRP A 18 3.19 -8.03 -2.58
C TRP A 18 4.66 -8.44 -2.42
N GLY A 19 5.03 -9.63 -2.90
CA GLY A 19 6.41 -10.12 -2.88
C GLY A 19 7.36 -9.28 -3.73
N SER A 20 6.94 -8.89 -4.94
CA SER A 20 7.75 -8.02 -5.81
C SER A 20 7.97 -6.62 -5.21
N SER A 21 7.03 -6.13 -4.40
CA SER A 21 7.14 -4.83 -3.73
C SER A 21 8.39 -4.73 -2.85
N PHE A 22 8.73 -5.79 -2.10
CA PHE A 22 9.92 -5.80 -1.25
C PHE A 22 11.23 -5.74 -2.05
N ILE A 23 11.28 -6.45 -3.17
CA ILE A 23 12.44 -6.43 -4.08
C ILE A 23 12.63 -5.02 -4.67
N LEU A 24 11.53 -4.36 -5.05
CA LEU A 24 11.54 -2.99 -5.56
C LEU A 24 11.97 -1.97 -4.51
N ILE A 25 11.56 -2.14 -3.25
CA ILE A 25 12.02 -1.33 -2.13
C ILE A 25 13.53 -1.46 -1.98
N LYS A 26 14.07 -2.70 -1.93
CA LYS A 26 15.52 -2.93 -1.84
C LYS A 26 16.30 -2.25 -2.97
N LYS A 27 15.81 -2.38 -4.21
CA LYS A 27 16.41 -1.72 -5.38
C LYS A 27 16.34 -0.19 -5.30
N SER A 28 15.25 0.36 -4.79
CA SER A 28 15.08 1.81 -4.68
C SER A 28 16.00 2.44 -3.63
N LEU A 29 16.32 1.69 -2.56
CA LEU A 29 17.22 2.11 -1.49
C LEU A 29 18.69 2.29 -1.95
N ILE A 30 19.06 1.81 -3.14
CA ILE A 30 20.40 2.02 -3.70
C ILE A 30 20.64 3.51 -4.01
N GLY A 31 19.58 4.28 -4.33
CA GLY A 31 19.69 5.69 -4.70
C GLY A 31 18.80 6.65 -3.91
N LEU A 32 17.89 6.15 -3.07
CA LEU A 32 16.91 6.94 -2.31
C LEU A 32 16.96 6.58 -0.83
N THR A 33 16.61 7.54 0.03
CA THR A 33 16.47 7.26 1.47
C THR A 33 15.19 6.47 1.75
N PRO A 34 15.13 5.67 2.84
CA PRO A 34 13.92 4.92 3.21
C PRO A 34 12.66 5.79 3.30
N TYR A 35 12.83 7.02 3.81
CA TYR A 35 11.75 7.99 3.91
C TYR A 35 11.26 8.48 2.54
N GLN A 36 12.16 8.68 1.58
CA GLN A 36 11.78 9.06 0.21
C GLN A 36 11.00 7.94 -0.50
N VAL A 37 11.43 6.69 -0.34
CA VAL A 37 10.74 5.53 -0.94
C VAL A 37 9.33 5.38 -0.36
N GLY A 38 9.18 5.47 0.97
CA GLY A 38 7.89 5.45 1.64
C GLY A 38 6.99 6.62 1.20
N ALA A 39 7.53 7.83 1.16
CA ALA A 39 6.80 9.03 0.77
C ALA A 39 6.31 8.95 -0.69
N LEU A 40 7.17 8.54 -1.63
CA LEU A 40 6.80 8.34 -3.03
C LEU A 40 5.64 7.34 -3.16
N ARG A 41 5.68 6.23 -2.43
CA ARG A 41 4.60 5.24 -2.44
C ARG A 41 3.27 5.83 -1.98
N ILE A 42 3.26 6.60 -0.89
CA ILE A 42 2.04 7.24 -0.39
C ILE A 42 1.54 8.29 -1.39
N VAL A 43 2.40 9.17 -1.90
CA VAL A 43 2.02 10.22 -2.85
C VAL A 43 1.40 9.62 -4.11
N PHE A 44 2.03 8.61 -4.72
CA PHE A 44 1.47 7.96 -5.90
C PHE A 44 0.16 7.23 -5.58
N THR A 45 0.11 6.48 -4.48
CA THR A 45 -1.11 5.76 -4.09
C THR A 45 -2.28 6.72 -3.88
N THR A 46 -2.05 7.82 -3.14
CA THR A 46 -3.07 8.85 -2.91
C THR A 46 -3.48 9.50 -4.23
N PHE A 47 -2.55 9.83 -5.12
CA PHE A 47 -2.87 10.43 -6.42
C PHE A 47 -3.77 9.52 -7.27
N PHE A 48 -3.41 8.24 -7.42
CA PHE A 48 -4.21 7.28 -8.19
C PHE A 48 -5.56 6.98 -7.54
N LEU A 49 -5.59 6.76 -6.22
CA LEU A 49 -6.83 6.50 -5.50
C LEU A 49 -7.76 7.71 -5.49
N LEU A 50 -7.23 8.93 -5.42
CA LEU A 50 -8.03 10.13 -5.55
C LEU A 50 -8.62 10.22 -6.96
N MET A 51 -7.82 10.02 -8.01
CA MET A 51 -8.32 10.08 -9.38
C MET A 51 -9.51 9.12 -9.65
N ILE A 52 -9.47 7.90 -9.10
CA ILE A 52 -10.48 6.87 -9.34
C ILE A 52 -11.61 6.91 -8.29
N GLY A 53 -11.27 7.18 -7.03
CA GLY A 53 -12.13 6.96 -5.86
C GLY A 53 -12.90 8.18 -5.37
N MET A 54 -12.77 9.36 -5.99
CA MET A 54 -13.42 10.60 -5.52
C MET A 54 -14.95 10.51 -5.37
N LYS A 55 -15.61 9.64 -6.15
CA LYS A 55 -17.05 9.41 -6.00
C LYS A 55 -17.37 8.64 -4.73
N SER A 56 -16.57 7.62 -4.40
CA SER A 56 -16.78 6.74 -3.23
C SER A 56 -16.56 7.46 -1.90
N LEU A 57 -15.75 8.53 -1.87
CA LEU A 57 -15.57 9.34 -0.66
C LEU A 57 -16.88 9.99 -0.19
N LYS A 58 -17.84 10.23 -1.09
CA LYS A 58 -19.14 10.84 -0.75
C LYS A 58 -20.10 9.86 -0.07
N ASP A 59 -19.85 8.56 -0.21
CA ASP A 59 -20.70 7.52 0.36
C ASP A 59 -20.34 7.22 1.83
N ILE A 60 -19.24 7.81 2.34
CA ILE A 60 -18.76 7.57 3.71
C ILE A 60 -19.56 8.42 4.71
N PRO A 61 -20.25 7.81 5.69
CA PRO A 61 -20.99 8.53 6.71
C PRO A 61 -20.04 9.33 7.62
N LYS A 62 -20.49 10.51 8.06
CA LYS A 62 -19.69 11.45 8.87
C LYS A 62 -19.18 10.85 10.19
N SER A 63 -19.88 9.87 10.75
CA SER A 63 -19.47 9.14 11.95
C SER A 63 -18.18 8.35 11.77
N ASP A 64 -17.95 7.84 10.57
CA ASP A 64 -16.92 6.83 10.32
C ASP A 64 -15.61 7.46 9.85
N TRP A 65 -15.61 8.75 9.50
CA TRP A 65 -14.42 9.48 9.08
C TRP A 65 -13.27 9.44 10.08
N LYS A 66 -13.57 9.39 11.39
CA LYS A 66 -12.54 9.21 12.43
C LYS A 66 -11.88 7.83 12.33
N TRP A 67 -12.68 6.79 12.12
CA TRP A 67 -12.21 5.41 11.98
C TRP A 67 -11.48 5.18 10.66
N VAL A 68 -11.97 5.77 9.57
CA VAL A 68 -11.31 5.74 8.25
C VAL A 68 -9.95 6.43 8.33
N GLY A 69 -9.87 7.61 8.96
CA GLY A 69 -8.61 8.31 9.17
C GLY A 69 -7.62 7.48 9.99
N LEU A 70 -8.06 6.92 11.12
CA LEU A 70 -7.22 6.09 11.98
C LEU A 70 -6.74 4.82 11.27
N SER A 71 -7.65 4.13 10.57
CA SER A 71 -7.33 2.93 9.78
C SER A 71 -6.36 3.24 8.64
N GLY A 72 -6.55 4.36 7.93
CA GLY A 72 -5.66 4.81 6.88
C GLY A 72 -4.26 5.14 7.41
N VAL A 73 -4.17 5.82 8.54
CA VAL A 73 -2.88 6.16 9.16
C VAL A 73 -2.14 4.90 9.62
N LEU A 74 -2.81 4.05 10.40
CA LEU A 74 -2.17 2.85 10.96
C LEU A 74 -1.90 1.77 9.90
N GLY A 75 -2.84 1.57 8.98
CA GLY A 75 -2.80 0.46 8.01
C GLY A 75 -2.15 0.79 6.67
N SER A 76 -2.19 2.06 6.24
CA SER A 76 -1.68 2.46 4.91
C SER A 76 -0.53 3.45 4.96
N PHE A 77 -0.54 4.41 5.90
CA PHE A 77 0.48 5.46 5.95
C PHE A 77 1.80 4.96 6.55
N PHE A 78 1.79 4.41 7.77
CA PHE A 78 3.01 3.98 8.45
C PHE A 78 3.72 2.76 7.84
N PRO A 79 3.02 1.68 7.43
CA PRO A 79 3.69 0.45 7.04
C PRO A 79 4.71 0.60 5.90
N PRO A 80 4.46 1.36 4.81
CA PRO A 80 5.45 1.64 3.78
C PRO A 80 6.80 2.18 4.30
N PHE A 81 6.77 3.09 5.27
CA PHE A 81 7.99 3.64 5.87
C PHE A 81 8.69 2.59 6.73
N LEU A 82 7.94 1.86 7.54
CA LEU A 82 8.48 0.78 8.38
C LEU A 82 9.10 -0.34 7.53
N PHE A 83 8.49 -0.70 6.41
CA PHE A 83 9.04 -1.70 5.47
C PHE A 83 10.33 -1.20 4.81
N ALA A 84 10.38 0.08 4.43
CA ALA A 84 11.59 0.65 3.83
C ALA A 84 12.75 0.72 4.83
N VAL A 85 12.47 1.05 6.10
CA VAL A 85 13.48 1.03 7.17
C VAL A 85 13.89 -0.39 7.53
N ALA A 86 12.95 -1.33 7.63
CA ALA A 86 13.31 -2.73 7.90
C ALA A 86 14.22 -3.32 6.81
N GLN A 87 14.01 -2.94 5.55
CA GLN A 87 14.85 -3.35 4.42
C GLN A 87 16.28 -2.77 4.43
N THR A 88 16.59 -1.76 5.26
CA THR A 88 17.99 -1.33 5.43
C THR A 88 18.78 -2.21 6.39
N GLU A 89 18.09 -2.88 7.32
CA GLU A 89 18.70 -3.74 8.34
C GLU A 89 18.69 -5.22 7.95
N ILE A 90 17.88 -5.59 6.95
CA ILE A 90 17.69 -6.98 6.51
C ILE A 90 18.32 -7.13 5.12
N ASP A 91 19.22 -8.10 4.97
CA ASP A 91 19.88 -8.45 3.71
C ASP A 91 19.15 -9.59 2.96
#